data_AF-A0A969HH99-F1
#
_entry.id   AF-A0A969HH99-F1
#
_cell.length_a   1.000
_cell.length_b   1.000
_cell.length_c   1.000
_cell.angle_alpha   90.00
_cell.angle_beta   90.00
_cell.angle_gamma   90.00
#
_symmetry.space_group_name_H-M   'P 1'
#
loop_
_entity.id
_entity.type
_entity.pdbx_description
1 polymer ?
#
loop_
_entity_poly.entity_id
_entity_poly.type
_entity_poly.pdbx_seq_one_letter_code
_entity_poly.pdbx_strand_id
1 'polypeptide(L)'
;MIALMRAFWHGESVNFQGEFYQAADCQMYPRPVQPTIPVVWGGHTDAALKRVARVGDGWHPTQITLDELAAGITKLRRFCEEAGRDPASVLVVARPGECILSTPKPRPGIRNWASNTW
;
A
#
# COMPACT_ATOMS: atom_id res chain seq x y z
N MET A 1 -7.53 -13.65 0.08
CA MET A 1 -6.11 -13.68 -0.32
C MET A 1 -5.14 -13.45 0.83
N ILE A 2 -5.07 -12.26 1.48
CA ILE A 2 -4.03 -11.98 2.51
C ILE A 2 -4.03 -12.99 3.66
N ALA A 3 -5.19 -13.37 4.19
CA ALA A 3 -5.28 -14.39 5.24
C ALA A 3 -4.70 -15.75 4.80
N LEU A 4 -4.97 -16.16 3.56
CA LEU A 4 -4.42 -17.40 2.98
C LEU A 4 -2.89 -17.32 2.86
N MET A 5 -2.36 -16.21 2.35
CA MET A 5 -0.91 -16.02 2.24
C MET A 5 -0.23 -16.02 3.61
N ARG A 6 -0.82 -15.36 4.62
CA ARG A 6 -0.31 -15.38 5.99
C ARG A 6 -0.29 -16.79 6.58
N ALA A 7 -1.30 -17.62 6.29
CA ALA A 7 -1.32 -19.02 6.68
C ALA A 7 -0.18 -19.82 6.02
N PHE A 8 0.03 -19.66 4.70
CA PHE A 8 1.12 -20.33 4.00
C PHE A 8 2.51 -19.93 4.51
N TRP A 9 2.70 -18.65 4.83
CA TRP A 9 3.98 -18.15 5.34
C TRP A 9 4.31 -18.61 6.76
N HIS A 10 3.33 -19.04 7.55
CA HIS A 10 3.57 -19.63 8.88
C HIS A 10 4.10 -21.07 8.81
N GLY A 11 4.08 -21.72 7.64
CA GLY A 11 4.78 -22.98 7.41
C GLY A 11 4.07 -24.24 7.93
N GLU A 12 2.79 -24.17 8.25
CA GLU A 12 2.02 -25.39 8.55
C GLU A 12 1.24 -25.85 7.31
N SER A 13 0.74 -27.09 7.32
CA SER A 13 -0.18 -27.51 6.27
C SER A 13 -1.44 -26.67 6.35
N VAL A 14 -1.76 -25.94 5.28
CA VAL A 14 -2.83 -24.95 5.27
C VAL A 14 -4.13 -25.61 4.83
N ASN A 15 -5.06 -25.69 5.78
CA ASN A 15 -6.48 -25.88 5.51
C ASN A 15 -7.16 -24.51 5.62
N PHE A 16 -7.59 -23.96 4.49
CA PHE A 16 -8.20 -22.63 4.42
C PHE A 16 -9.52 -22.70 3.67
N GLN A 17 -10.57 -22.13 4.25
CA GLN A 17 -11.86 -21.95 3.61
C GLN A 17 -12.24 -20.48 3.66
N GLY A 18 -12.12 -19.81 2.52
CA GLY A 18 -12.61 -18.45 2.34
C GLY A 18 -13.58 -18.38 1.17
N GLU A 19 -14.24 -17.23 1.06
CA GLU A 19 -15.22 -16.96 0.00
C GLU A 19 -14.65 -17.18 -1.42
N PHE A 20 -13.41 -16.77 -1.65
CA PHE A 20 -12.77 -16.81 -2.98
C PHE A 20 -11.74 -17.92 -3.14
N TYR A 21 -11.21 -18.47 -2.04
CA TYR A 21 -10.10 -19.42 -2.08
C TYR A 21 -10.32 -20.53 -1.07
N GLN A 22 -10.07 -21.75 -1.50
CA GLN A 22 -10.09 -22.94 -0.66
C GLN A 22 -8.77 -23.69 -0.84
N ALA A 23 -8.22 -24.19 0.25
CA ALA A 23 -7.03 -25.03 0.26
C ALA A 23 -7.24 -26.14 1.28
N ALA A 24 -6.87 -27.37 0.92
CA ALA A 24 -6.92 -28.53 1.79
C ALA A 24 -5.54 -29.21 1.73
N ASP A 25 -4.94 -29.38 2.90
CA ASP A 25 -3.62 -30.01 3.09
C ASP A 25 -2.52 -29.48 2.15
N CYS A 26 -2.50 -28.16 1.91
CA CYS A 26 -1.55 -27.52 1.00
C CYS A 26 -0.33 -26.98 1.75
N GLN A 27 0.86 -27.17 1.18
CA GLN A 27 2.12 -26.65 1.73
C GLN A 27 2.81 -25.75 0.71
N MET A 28 3.48 -24.70 1.19
CA MET A 28 4.22 -23.73 0.37
C MET A 28 5.69 -23.69 0.79
N TYR A 29 6.59 -23.92 -0.17
CA TYR A 29 8.04 -23.86 0.00
C TYR A 29 8.69 -23.01 -1.10
N PRO A 30 9.85 -22.37 -0.84
CA PRO A 30 10.58 -22.33 0.42
C PRO A 30 9.87 -21.48 1.47
N ARG A 31 10.13 -21.76 2.75
CA ARG A 31 9.56 -20.98 3.85
C ARG A 31 10.27 -19.63 3.96
N PRO A 32 9.53 -18.55 4.27
CA PRO A 32 10.16 -17.30 4.63
C PRO A 32 11.08 -17.51 5.84
N VAL A 33 12.28 -16.93 5.78
CA VAL A 33 13.20 -16.94 6.92
C VAL A 33 12.66 -16.07 8.06
N GLN A 34 11.92 -15.01 7.72
CA GLN A 34 11.28 -14.13 8.68
C GLN A 34 9.92 -14.67 9.15
N PRO A 35 9.56 -14.52 10.44
CA PRO A 35 8.28 -15.02 10.98
C PRO A 35 7.04 -14.37 10.37
N THR A 36 7.15 -13.13 9.89
CA THR A 36 6.02 -12.41 9.29
C THR A 36 6.52 -11.56 8.13
N ILE A 37 5.86 -11.68 6.98
CA ILE A 37 6.10 -10.84 5.81
C ILE A 37 5.17 -9.63 5.90
N PRO A 38 5.71 -8.39 6.01
CA PRO A 38 4.90 -7.20 6.07
C PRO A 38 4.23 -6.95 4.71
N VAL A 39 2.91 -6.72 4.74
CA VAL A 39 2.15 -6.36 3.55
C VAL A 39 1.86 -4.86 3.58
N VAL A 40 2.36 -4.16 2.55
CA VAL A 40 2.24 -2.71 2.41
C VAL A 40 1.37 -2.39 1.20
N TRP A 41 0.41 -1.47 1.36
CA TRP A 41 -0.45 -1.03 0.26
C TRP A 41 -0.03 0.32 -0.27
N GLY A 42 -0.01 0.41 -1.61
CA GLY A 42 -0.01 1.68 -2.31
C GLY A 42 -1.42 2.25 -2.49
N GLY A 43 -1.47 3.55 -2.75
CA GLY A 43 -2.69 4.28 -3.09
C GLY A 43 -3.20 5.20 -1.98
N HIS A 44 -3.93 6.25 -2.37
CA HIS A 44 -4.41 7.30 -1.47
C HIS A 44 -5.94 7.37 -1.37
N THR A 45 -6.66 6.41 -1.96
CA THR A 45 -8.13 6.35 -1.91
C THR A 45 -8.62 5.83 -0.56
N ASP A 46 -9.81 6.24 -0.14
CA ASP A 46 -10.42 5.78 1.11
C ASP A 46 -10.57 4.24 1.15
N ALA A 47 -10.84 3.59 0.01
CA ALA A 47 -10.89 2.14 -0.08
C ALA A 47 -9.53 1.47 0.17
N ALA A 48 -8.44 2.08 -0.30
CA ALA A 48 -7.09 1.60 -0.03
C ALA A 48 -6.76 1.75 1.46
N LEU A 49 -7.02 2.92 2.05
CA LEU A 49 -6.78 3.18 3.47
C LEU A 49 -7.58 2.24 4.38
N LYS A 50 -8.86 2.00 4.07
CA LYS A 50 -9.69 1.01 4.80
C LYS A 50 -9.11 -0.41 4.73
N ARG A 51 -8.51 -0.77 3.59
CA ARG A 51 -7.86 -2.08 3.44
C ARG A 51 -6.61 -2.19 4.31
N VAL A 52 -5.79 -1.13 4.35
CA VAL A 52 -4.62 -1.07 5.25
C VAL A 52 -5.06 -1.18 6.70
N ALA A 53 -6.04 -0.37 7.09
CA ALA A 53 -6.57 -0.38 8.45
C ALA A 53 -7.02 -1.78 8.88
N ARG A 54 -7.69 -2.53 8.01
CA ARG A 54 -8.21 -3.86 8.34
C ARG A 54 -7.16 -4.98 8.37
N VAL A 55 -6.27 -5.05 7.37
CA VAL A 55 -5.38 -6.22 7.19
C VAL A 55 -3.93 -5.87 6.86
N GLY A 56 -3.58 -4.60 6.82
CA GLY A 56 -2.26 -4.16 6.40
C GLY A 56 -1.30 -3.80 7.50
N ASP A 57 -0.02 -3.96 7.17
CA ASP A 57 1.11 -3.68 8.04
C ASP A 57 1.75 -2.31 7.68
N GLY A 58 1.44 -1.78 6.49
CA GLY A 58 1.86 -0.43 6.13
C GLY A 58 1.08 0.22 4.99
N TRP A 59 1.23 1.54 4.92
CA TRP A 59 0.70 2.41 3.88
C TRP A 59 1.85 3.15 3.20
N HIS A 60 1.92 3.05 1.88
CA HIS A 60 2.92 3.72 1.06
C HIS A 60 2.26 4.59 -0.01
N PRO A 61 1.91 5.84 0.30
CA PRO A 61 1.41 6.77 -0.71
C PRO A 61 2.55 7.27 -1.60
N THR A 62 2.26 7.38 -2.89
CA THR A 62 3.18 7.92 -3.89
C THR A 62 2.65 9.23 -4.44
N GLN A 63 3.53 10.21 -4.66
CA GLN A 63 3.22 11.49 -5.33
C GLN A 63 2.13 12.32 -4.65
N ILE A 64 2.16 12.39 -3.32
CA ILE A 64 1.25 13.25 -2.54
C ILE A 64 2.00 14.42 -1.91
N THR A 65 1.29 15.51 -1.69
CA THR A 65 1.76 16.66 -0.90
C THR A 65 1.79 16.33 0.59
N LEU A 66 2.45 17.19 1.38
CA LEU A 66 2.48 17.04 2.84
C LEU A 66 1.08 17.18 3.47
N ASP A 67 0.24 18.05 2.94
CA ASP A 67 -1.13 18.25 3.45
C ASP A 67 -2.01 17.02 3.17
N GLU A 68 -1.88 16.44 1.97
CA GLU A 68 -2.57 15.19 1.62
C GLU A 68 -2.06 14.02 2.47
N LEU A 69 -0.76 13.99 2.80
CA LEU A 69 -0.19 12.99 3.69
C LEU A 69 -0.79 13.13 5.10
N ALA A 70 -0.84 14.34 5.65
CA ALA A 70 -1.43 14.60 6.96
C ALA A 70 -2.92 14.22 7.01
N ALA A 71 -3.68 14.57 5.98
CA ALA A 71 -5.08 14.18 5.84
C ALA A 71 -5.24 12.66 5.72
N GLY A 72 -4.38 11.99 4.93
CA GLY A 72 -4.38 10.55 4.77
C GLY A 72 -4.04 9.80 6.06
N ILE A 73 -3.05 10.26 6.83
CA ILE A 73 -2.71 9.71 8.16
C ILE A 73 -3.91 9.84 9.10
N THR A 74 -4.59 10.99 9.09
CA THR A 74 -5.77 11.22 9.94
C THR A 74 -6.90 10.24 9.60
N LYS A 75 -7.19 10.06 8.30
CA LYS A 75 -8.17 9.06 7.84
C LYS A 75 -7.76 7.64 8.21
N LEU A 76 -6.50 7.28 8.01
CA LEU A 76 -5.98 5.96 8.31
C LEU A 76 -6.14 5.61 9.80
N ARG A 77 -5.81 6.54 10.70
CA ARG A 77 -5.99 6.37 12.15
C ARG A 77 -7.45 6.08 12.49
N ARG A 78 -8.36 6.91 11.99
CA ARG A 78 -9.81 6.70 12.16
C ARG A 78 -10.25 5.32 11.66
N PHE A 79 -9.82 4.91 10.47
CA PHE A 79 -10.19 3.59 9.94
C PHE A 79 -9.58 2.44 10.75
N CYS A 80 -8.40 2.61 11.34
CA CYS A 80 -7.80 1.61 12.24
C CYS A 80 -8.64 1.47 13.52
N GLU A 81 -9.06 2.59 14.12
CA GLU A 81 -9.95 2.60 15.28
C GLU A 81 -11.31 1.94 14.96
N GLU A 82 -11.92 2.28 13.82
CA GLU A 82 -13.15 1.64 13.35
C GLU A 82 -12.98 0.13 13.11
N ALA A 83 -11.77 -0.33 12.76
CA ALA A 83 -11.43 -1.74 12.60
C ALA A 83 -10.96 -2.41 13.91
N GLY A 84 -10.92 -1.69 15.03
CA GLY A 84 -10.45 -2.20 16.32
C GLY A 84 -8.95 -2.51 16.37
N ARG A 85 -8.14 -1.85 15.53
CA ARG A 85 -6.68 -2.02 15.47
C ARG A 85 -5.95 -0.79 15.95
N ASP A 86 -4.81 -1.00 16.61
CA ASP A 86 -3.91 0.07 17.00
C ASP A 86 -3.33 0.76 15.75
N PRO A 87 -3.57 2.07 15.56
CA PRO A 87 -2.98 2.81 14.45
C PRO A 87 -1.44 2.81 14.43
N ALA A 88 -0.79 2.65 15.59
CA ALA A 88 0.67 2.58 15.68
C ALA A 88 1.24 1.28 15.09
N SER A 89 0.41 0.25 14.91
CA SER A 89 0.81 -1.00 14.25
C SER A 89 0.98 -0.88 12.73
N VAL A 90 0.57 0.26 12.13
CA VAL A 90 0.64 0.49 10.69
C VAL A 90 1.80 1.42 10.35
N LEU A 91 2.79 0.90 9.63
CA LEU A 91 3.94 1.68 9.17
C LEU A 91 3.51 2.63 8.04
N VAL A 92 3.77 3.93 8.19
CA VAL A 92 3.60 4.90 7.10
C VAL A 92 4.94 5.14 6.44
N VAL A 93 5.09 4.66 5.20
CA VAL A 93 6.28 4.90 4.38
C VAL A 93 5.89 5.90 3.32
N ALA A 94 6.16 7.17 3.55
CA ALA A 94 5.90 8.21 2.56
C ALA A 94 7.21 8.64 1.91
N ARG A 95 7.23 8.68 0.58
CA ARG A 95 8.20 9.50 -0.14
C ARG A 95 7.49 10.81 -0.50
N PRO A 96 7.59 11.87 0.31
CA PRO A 96 7.10 13.17 -0.10
C PRO A 96 7.85 13.54 -1.38
N GLY A 97 7.13 13.63 -2.49
CA GLY A 97 7.68 14.24 -3.69
C GLY A 97 7.84 15.72 -3.41
N GLU A 98 8.94 16.32 -3.86
CA GLU A 98 8.89 17.75 -4.16
C GLU A 98 7.71 17.92 -5.14
N CYS A 99 6.68 18.62 -4.70
CA CYS A 99 5.72 19.21 -5.63
C CYS A 99 6.57 20.14 -6.49
N ILE A 100 6.93 19.68 -7.69
CA ILE A 100 7.61 20.51 -8.67
C ILE A 100 6.67 21.68 -8.87
N LEU A 101 7.06 22.85 -8.35
CA LEU A 101 6.45 24.13 -8.65
C LEU A 101 6.07 24.10 -10.12
N SER A 102 4.81 24.42 -10.40
CA SER A 102 4.25 24.60 -11.73
C SER A 102 5.34 24.81 -12.77
N THR A 103 5.40 23.95 -13.78
CA THR A 103 6.28 24.15 -14.93
C THR A 103 6.26 25.63 -15.29
N PRO A 104 7.39 26.38 -15.20
CA PRO A 104 7.36 27.77 -15.57
C PRO A 104 6.93 27.78 -17.03
N LYS A 105 5.87 28.53 -17.33
CA LYS A 105 5.38 28.76 -18.70
C LYS A 105 6.59 28.92 -19.62
N PRO A 106 6.68 28.19 -20.74
CA PRO A 106 7.88 28.21 -21.56
C PRO A 106 8.19 29.66 -21.94
N ARG A 107 9.43 30.09 -21.69
CA ARG A 107 9.89 31.43 -22.08
C ARG A 107 9.70 31.59 -23.59
N PRO A 108 9.20 32.75 -24.07
CA PRO A 108 9.02 32.97 -25.50
C PRO A 108 10.36 32.76 -26.21
N GLY A 109 10.45 31.76 -27.10
CA GLY A 109 11.64 31.52 -27.93
C GLY A 109 12.28 30.13 -27.84
N ILE A 110 11.88 29.25 -26.91
CA ILE A 110 12.40 27.88 -26.86
C ILE A 110 11.47 26.93 -27.63
N ARG A 111 11.92 26.48 -28.80
CA ARG A 111 11.21 25.51 -29.66
C ARG A 111 11.23 24.13 -28.99
N ASN A 112 10.06 23.52 -28.84
CA ASN A 112 9.90 22.18 -28.28
C ASN A 112 10.31 21.13 -29.33
N TRP A 113 11.27 20.26 -29.00
CA TRP A 113 11.82 19.25 -29.93
C TRP A 113 10.99 17.95 -30.01
N ALA A 114 9.82 17.90 -29.37
CA ALA A 114 8.96 16.71 -29.27
C ALA A 114 7.99 16.52 -30.46
N SER A 115 8.36 16.93 -31.67
CA SER A 115 7.62 16.61 -32.89
C SER A 115 8.57 16.13 -33.97
N ASN A 116 9.02 14.89 -33.86
CA ASN A 116 9.55 14.11 -34.98
C ASN A 116 9.20 12.64 -34.76
N THR A 117 8.02 12.26 -35.22
CA THR A 117 7.74 10.88 -35.65
C THR A 117 7.64 10.93 -37.17
N TRP A 118 8.41 10.04 -37.81
CA TRP A 118 8.45 9.80 -39.25
C TRP A 118 7.06 9.54 -39.86
#